data_AF-A0A349BQE8-F1
#
_entry.id   AF-A0A349BQE8-F1
#
_cell.length_a   1.000
_cell.length_b   1.000
_cell.length_c   1.000
_cell.angle_alpha   90.00
_cell.angle_beta   90.00
_cell.angle_gamma   90.00
#
_symmetry.space_group_name_H-M   'P 1'
#
loop_
_entity.id
_entity.type
_entity.pdbx_description
1 polymer ?
#
loop_
_entity_poly.entity_id
_entity_poly.type
_entity_poly.pdbx_seq_one_letter_code
_entity_poly.pdbx_strand_id
1 'polypeptide(L)' 'MNCETTNVSKKQISELFRVHINTVDNWCKAGLPYRKEAREYRFDLADVIAWHHNFISNIAGDIPSLVEAKRRREHYQAEL' A
#
# COMPACT_ATOMS: atom_id res chain seq x y z
N MET A 1 -10.14 14.25 24.92
CA MET A 1 -10.56 14.74 23.59
C MET A 1 -10.52 13.57 22.65
N ASN A 2 -11.60 13.37 21.92
CA ASN A 2 -12.01 12.09 21.32
C ASN A 2 -11.20 11.81 20.06
N CYS A 3 -10.34 10.79 20.09
CA CYS A 3 -9.68 10.29 18.88
C CYS A 3 -10.68 9.33 18.22
N GLU A 4 -11.55 9.89 17.40
CA GLU A 4 -12.50 9.15 16.57
C GLU A 4 -11.75 8.04 15.82
N THR A 5 -12.13 6.81 16.09
CA THR A 5 -11.59 5.61 15.44
C THR A 5 -12.10 5.62 14.00
N THR A 6 -11.42 6.37 13.13
CA THR A 6 -11.75 6.43 11.70
C THR A 6 -11.32 5.12 11.04
N ASN A 7 -12.14 4.10 11.25
CA ASN A 7 -12.10 2.80 10.59
C ASN A 7 -12.45 2.97 9.11
N VAL A 8 -11.44 3.29 8.32
CA VAL A 8 -11.59 3.54 6.88
C VAL A 8 -11.46 2.24 6.08
N SER A 9 -12.11 2.21 4.93
CA SER A 9 -12.07 1.09 3.99
C SER A 9 -10.87 1.17 3.04
N LYS A 10 -10.56 0.06 2.35
CA LYS A 10 -9.52 0.04 1.28
C LYS A 10 -9.76 1.14 0.24
N LYS A 11 -11.02 1.38 -0.14
CA LYS A 11 -11.38 2.41 -1.13
C LYS A 11 -11.03 3.81 -0.62
N GLN A 12 -11.40 4.13 0.61
CA GLN A 12 -11.07 5.42 1.22
C GLN A 12 -9.56 5.62 1.36
N ILE A 13 -8.80 4.59 1.75
CA ILE A 13 -7.33 4.65 1.75
C ILE A 13 -6.79 4.94 0.35
N SER A 14 -7.31 4.26 -0.68
CA SER A 14 -6.87 4.49 -2.05
C SER A 14 -7.12 5.92 -2.53
N GLU A 15 -8.25 6.51 -2.14
CA GLU A 15 -8.61 7.89 -2.48
C GLU A 15 -7.77 8.92 -1.68
N LEU A 16 -7.57 8.70 -0.38
CA LEU A 16 -6.79 9.58 0.50
C LEU A 16 -5.32 9.66 0.09
N PHE A 17 -4.70 8.51 -0.20
CA PHE A 17 -3.30 8.43 -0.60
C PHE A 17 -3.11 8.57 -2.11
N ARG A 18 -4.20 8.73 -2.87
CA ARG A 18 -4.21 8.83 -4.34
C ARG A 18 -3.43 7.70 -5.03
N VAL A 19 -3.63 6.48 -4.54
CA VAL A 19 -3.01 5.26 -5.08
C VAL A 19 -4.08 4.33 -5.65
N HIS A 20 -3.68 3.42 -6.53
CA HIS A 20 -4.58 2.38 -7.01
C HIS A 20 -4.93 1.40 -5.88
N ILE A 21 -6.14 0.83 -5.89
CA ILE A 21 -6.59 -0.12 -4.86
C ILE A 21 -5.67 -1.35 -4.73
N ASN A 22 -5.06 -1.77 -5.85
CA ASN A 22 -4.06 -2.85 -5.86
C ASN A 22 -2.79 -2.48 -5.09
N THR A 23 -2.42 -1.20 -5.06
CA THR A 23 -1.29 -0.73 -4.25
C THR A 23 -1.59 -0.91 -2.77
N VAL A 24 -2.82 -0.60 -2.34
CA VAL A 24 -3.28 -0.85 -0.97
C VAL A 24 -3.28 -2.34 -0.64
N ASP A 25 -3.65 -3.21 -1.60
CA ASP A 25 -3.54 -4.66 -1.42
C ASP A 25 -2.09 -5.14 -1.27
N ASN A 26 -1.18 -4.57 -2.04
CA ASN A 26 0.26 -4.83 -1.90
C ASN A 26 0.80 -4.32 -0.56
N TRP A 27 0.32 -3.18 -0.05
CA TRP A 27 0.66 -2.72 1.30
C TRP A 27 0.16 -3.69 2.37
N CYS A 28 -1.04 -4.25 2.22
CA CYS A 28 -1.54 -5.29 3.12
C CYS A 28 -0.60 -6.51 3.12
N LYS A 29 -0.11 -6.94 1.94
CA LYS A 29 0.88 -8.03 1.82
C LYS A 29 2.23 -7.67 2.42
N ALA A 30 2.61 -6.39 2.38
CA ALA A 30 3.83 -5.87 2.99
C ALA A 30 3.72 -5.64 4.51
N GLY A 31 2.57 -5.93 5.12
CA GLY A 31 2.38 -5.85 6.57
C GLY A 31 1.71 -4.56 7.06
N LEU A 32 0.96 -3.86 6.20
CA LEU A 32 0.11 -2.74 6.64
C LEU A 32 -0.86 -3.21 7.74
N PRO A 33 -0.95 -2.54 8.89
CA PRO A 33 -1.88 -2.91 9.95
C PRO A 33 -3.33 -2.76 9.48
N TYR A 34 -4.10 -3.84 9.62
CA TYR A 34 -5.52 -3.88 9.33
C TYR A 34 -6.26 -4.75 10.33
N ARG A 35 -7.53 -4.43 10.56
CA ARG A 35 -8.47 -5.30 11.26
C ARG A 35 -9.40 -5.91 10.22
N LYS A 36 -9.51 -7.24 10.23
CA LYS A 36 -10.47 -7.96 9.39
C LYS A 36 -11.78 -8.13 10.17
N GLU A 37 -12.83 -7.44 9.73
CA GLU A 37 -14.17 -7.60 10.29
C GLU A 37 -15.03 -8.36 9.27
N ALA A 38 -15.34 -9.62 9.61
CA ALA A 38 -16.01 -10.57 8.72
C ALA A 38 -15.32 -10.72 7.35
N ARG A 39 -15.80 -10.00 6.34
CA ARG A 39 -15.31 -10.03 4.94
C ARG A 39 -14.62 -8.72 4.52
N GLU A 40 -14.61 -7.71 5.37
CA GLU A 40 -14.07 -6.39 5.04
C GLU A 40 -12.78 -6.10 5.81
N TYR A 41 -11.90 -5.33 5.16
CA TYR A 41 -10.69 -4.80 5.78
C TYR A 41 -10.97 -3.40 6.28
N ARG A 42 -10.77 -3.20 7.59
CA ARG A 42 -10.83 -1.90 8.25
C ARG A 42 -9.42 -1.48 8.62
N PHE A 43 -9.13 -0.22 8.37
CA PHE A 43 -7.84 0.38 8.67
C PHE A 43 -8.05 1.53 9.63
N ASP A 44 -7.18 1.63 10.63
CA ASP A 44 -7.07 2.85 11.41
C ASP A 44 -6.16 3.82 10.65
N LEU A 45 -6.66 5.03 10.39
CA LEU A 45 -5.92 6.00 9.58
C LEU A 45 -4.60 6.42 10.24
N ALA A 46 -4.54 6.52 11.57
CA ALA A 46 -3.31 6.91 12.27
C ALA A 46 -2.24 5.83 12.12
N ASP A 47 -2.62 4.56 12.26
CA ASP A 47 -1.73 3.42 12.08
C ASP A 47 -1.23 3.32 10.63
N VAL A 48 -2.11 3.55 9.64
CA VAL A 48 -1.73 3.55 8.22
C VAL A 48 -0.71 4.65 7.92
N ILE A 49 -0.91 5.86 8.44
CA ILE A 49 0.03 6.98 8.22
C ILE A 49 1.39 6.65 8.85
N ALA A 50 1.40 6.17 10.09
CA ALA A 50 2.63 5.79 10.79
C ALA A 50 3.39 4.67 10.06
N TRP A 51 2.68 3.65 9.59
CA TRP A 51 3.27 2.58 8.78
C TRP A 51 3.81 3.12 7.45
N HIS A 52 3.04 3.95 6.74
CA HIS A 52 3.41 4.48 5.43
C HIS A 52 4.69 5.34 5.49
N HIS A 53 4.85 6.15 6.53
CA HIS A 53 6.09 6.93 6.75
C HIS A 53 7.32 6.03 6.89
N ASN A 54 7.21 4.95 7.68
CA ASN A 54 8.28 3.96 7.82
C ASN A 54 8.50 3.17 6.53
N PHE A 55 7.42 2.84 5.82
CA PHE A 55 7.48 2.09 4.57
C PHE A 55 8.19 2.87 3.47
N ILE A 56 7.89 4.16 3.28
CA ILE A 56 8.62 5.02 2.33
C ILE A 56 10.10 5.11 2.70
N SER A 57 10.39 5.30 4.00
CA SER A 57 11.78 5.41 4.46
C SER A 57 12.59 4.14 4.19
N ASN A 58 11.96 2.96 4.29
CA ASN A 58 12.57 1.69 3.94
C ASN A 58 12.65 1.44 2.42
N ILE A 59 11.62 1.82 1.66
CA ILE A 59 11.62 1.69 0.18
C ILE A 59 12.62 2.63 -0.48
N ALA A 60 12.93 3.78 0.11
CA ALA A 60 14.01 4.64 -0.36
C ALA A 60 15.38 3.92 -0.38
N GLY A 61 15.53 2.82 0.36
CA GLY A 61 16.68 1.92 0.29
C GLY A 61 16.59 0.79 -0.76
N ASP A 62 15.41 0.55 -1.36
CA ASP A 62 15.09 -0.63 -2.20
C ASP A 62 14.76 -0.26 -3.67
N ILE A 63 15.53 0.69 -4.20
CA ILE A 63 15.52 1.11 -5.61
C ILE A 63 15.74 -0.03 -6.65
N PRO A 64 16.32 -1.22 -6.35
CA PRO A 64 16.53 -2.26 -7.38
C PRO A 64 15.24 -2.80 -8.04
N SER A 65 14.09 -2.76 -7.35
CA SER A 65 12.87 -3.45 -7.81
C SER A 65 12.20 -2.81 -9.05
N LEU A 66 12.25 -1.49 -9.19
CA LEU A 66 11.61 -0.76 -10.30
C LEU A 66 12.35 -0.94 -11.64
N VAL A 67 13.68 -1.01 -11.58
CA VAL A 67 14.52 -1.28 -12.76
C VAL A 67 14.31 -2.72 -13.24
N GLU A 68 14.24 -3.67 -12.32
CA GLU A 68 13.99 -5.08 -12.62
C GLU A 68 12.59 -5.29 -13.24
N ALA A 69 11.56 -4.61 -12.70
CA ALA A 69 10.20 -4.68 -13.22
C ALA A 69 10.08 -4.06 -14.62
N LYS A 70 10.80 -2.97 -14.89
CA LYS A 70 10.86 -2.36 -16.23
C LYS A 70 11.58 -3.28 -17.23
N ARG A 71 12.70 -3.88 -16.81
CA ARG A 71 13.49 -4.82 -17.62
C ARG A 71 12.70 -6.07 -18.01
N ARG A 72 11.86 -6.61 -17.13
CA ARG A 72 10.95 -7.73 -17.45
C ARG A 72 9.90 -7.35 -18.51
N ARG A 73 9.42 -6.11 -18.49
CA ARG A 73 8.43 -5.62 -19.45
C ARG A 73 9.04 -5.39 -20.83
N GLU A 74 10.28 -4.90 -20.88
CA GLU A 74 11.04 -4.72 -22.12
C GLU A 74 11.40 -6.06 -22.78
N HIS A 75 11.78 -7.07 -22.00
CA HIS A 75 12.05 -8.42 -22.53
C HIS A 75 10.83 -9.02 -23.24
N TYR A 76 9.65 -8.90 -22.64
CA TYR A 76 8.40 -9.42 -23.21
C TYR A 76 7.95 -8.68 -24.48
N GLN A 77 8.33 -7.41 -24.63
CA GLN A 77 8.01 -6.60 -25.82
C GLN A 77 8.97 -6.84 -26.99
N ALA A 78 10.20 -7.30 -26.73
CA ALA A 78 11.18 -7.60 -27.76
C ALA A 78 10.98 -8.98 -28.42
N GLU A 79 10.18 -9.86 -27.80
CA GLU A 79 9.87 -11.22 -28.28
C GLU A 79 8.55 -11.30 -29.10
N LEU A 80 7.90 -10.16 -29.38
CA LEU A 80 6.71 -10.01 -30.21
C LEU A 80 7.06 -9.42 -31.59
#